data_AF-A0A9P0K636-F1
#
_entry.id   AF-A0A9P0K636-F1
#
_cell.length_a   1.000
_cell.length_b   1.000
_cell.length_c   1.000
_cell.angle_alpha   90.00
_cell.angle_beta   90.00
_cell.angle_gamma   90.00
#
_symmetry.space_group_name_H-M   'P 1'
#
loop_
_entity.id
_entity.type
_entity.pdbx_description
1 polymer ?
#
loop_
_entity_poly.entity_id
_entity_poly.type
_entity_poly.pdbx_seq_one_letter_code
_entity_poly.pdbx_strand_id
1 'polypeptide(L)'
;MCESAYPRVLSIQSHVVSGYVGNKSAVFPMQLLGLEVDFINSVQFCTHTGYKKLTGQVLTEKDLRDLMDGLIENEIDLYSYLLTGYIGAASFLQEVAEVVKHLKTKNPKLIYGNITLILTT
;
A
#
# COMPACT_ATOMS: atom_id res chain seq x y z
N MET A 1 16.09 -22.17 12.38
CA MET A 1 16.55 -21.46 11.16
C MET A 1 15.47 -21.68 10.11
N CYS A 2 14.57 -20.70 9.93
CA CYS A 2 13.47 -20.80 8.97
C CYS A 2 13.89 -20.01 7.73
N GLU A 3 14.45 -20.71 6.76
CA GLU A 3 15.05 -20.12 5.56
C GLU A 3 14.19 -20.50 4.35
N SER A 4 13.12 -19.70 4.16
CA SER A 4 12.41 -19.40 2.90
C SER A 4 11.01 -18.87 3.19
N ALA A 5 10.90 -17.78 3.95
CA ALA A 5 9.64 -17.01 3.93
C ALA A 5 9.55 -16.38 2.53
N TYR A 6 8.49 -16.68 1.78
CA TYR A 6 8.23 -16.08 0.48
C TYR A 6 8.33 -14.54 0.59
N PRO A 7 8.79 -13.83 -0.44
CA PRO A 7 8.97 -12.40 -0.33
C PRO A 7 7.60 -11.73 -0.10
N ARG A 8 7.45 -11.08 1.07
CA ARG A 8 6.22 -10.40 1.49
C ARG A 8 6.26 -8.92 1.15
N VAL A 9 5.20 -8.43 0.52
CA VAL A 9 5.05 -7.05 0.05
C VAL A 9 3.93 -6.37 0.83
N LEU A 10 4.21 -5.19 1.39
CA LEU A 10 3.16 -4.25 1.81
C LEU A 10 2.91 -3.25 0.68
N SER A 11 1.68 -3.20 0.15
CA SER A 11 1.29 -2.29 -0.93
C SER A 11 0.30 -1.22 -0.46
N ILE A 12 0.75 0.04 -0.38
CA ILE A 12 -0.07 1.19 0.02
C ILE A 12 -0.39 2.04 -1.22
N GLN A 13 -1.56 1.84 -1.82
CA GLN A 13 -1.95 2.49 -3.07
C GLN A 13 -3.46 2.75 -3.11
N SER A 14 -3.94 3.43 -4.15
CA SER A 14 -5.38 3.58 -4.40
C SER A 14 -6.05 2.27 -4.81
N HIS A 15 -7.36 2.20 -4.66
CA HIS A 15 -8.20 1.10 -5.17
C HIS A 15 -9.46 1.63 -5.85
N VAL A 16 -9.89 0.93 -6.90
CA VAL A 16 -11.14 1.21 -7.62
C VAL A 16 -12.00 -0.04 -7.76
N VAL A 17 -13.31 0.10 -7.66
CA VAL A 17 -14.25 -1.02 -7.89
C VAL A 17 -14.30 -1.39 -9.38
N SER A 18 -14.44 -0.41 -10.27
CA SER A 18 -14.40 -0.60 -11.74
C SER A 18 -13.13 -0.02 -12.36
N GLY A 19 -12.55 -0.72 -13.35
CA GLY A 19 -11.25 -0.39 -13.95
C GLY A 19 -10.06 -1.05 -13.26
N TYR A 20 -8.85 -0.79 -13.75
CA TYR A 20 -7.59 -1.32 -13.24
C TYR A 20 -6.60 -0.16 -13.03
N VAL A 21 -6.47 0.27 -11.77
CA VAL A 21 -5.41 1.18 -11.29
C VAL A 21 -4.99 0.77 -9.86
N GLY A 22 -3.87 1.31 -9.37
CA GLY A 22 -3.41 1.12 -7.99
C GLY A 22 -3.32 -0.35 -7.57
N ASN A 23 -3.77 -0.68 -6.36
CA ASN A 23 -3.75 -2.04 -5.81
C ASN A 23 -4.50 -3.04 -6.69
N LYS A 24 -5.57 -2.62 -7.39
CA LYS A 24 -6.30 -3.52 -8.30
C LYS A 24 -5.47 -3.95 -9.52
N SER A 25 -4.45 -3.16 -9.90
CA SER A 25 -3.50 -3.52 -10.96
C SER A 25 -2.23 -4.18 -10.43
N ALA A 26 -1.82 -3.87 -9.20
CA ALA A 26 -0.56 -4.34 -8.64
C ALA A 26 -0.67 -5.69 -7.93
N VAL A 27 -1.74 -5.90 -7.15
CA VAL A 27 -1.86 -7.05 -6.24
C VAL A 27 -1.94 -8.37 -7.00
N PHE A 28 -2.85 -8.47 -7.98
CA PHE A 28 -3.07 -9.73 -8.71
C PHE A 28 -1.82 -10.22 -9.46
N PRO A 29 -1.09 -9.38 -10.24
CA PRO A 29 0.16 -9.82 -10.86
C PRO A 29 1.22 -10.24 -9.85
N MET A 30 1.38 -9.54 -8.72
CA MET A 30 2.35 -9.92 -7.69
C MET A 30 2.00 -11.28 -7.06
N GLN A 31 0.73 -11.50 -6.71
CA GLN A 31 0.25 -12.79 -6.20
C GLN A 31 0.43 -13.92 -7.22
N LEU A 32 0.16 -13.65 -8.51
CA LEU A 32 0.38 -14.61 -9.59
C LEU A 32 1.86 -15.02 -9.72
N LEU A 33 2.77 -14.10 -9.40
CA LEU A 33 4.22 -14.34 -9.39
C LEU A 33 4.73 -14.99 -8.09
N GLY A 34 3.84 -15.36 -7.17
CA GLY A 34 4.19 -16.05 -5.92
C GLY A 34 4.69 -15.13 -4.80
N LEU A 35 4.43 -13.82 -4.89
CA LEU A 35 4.65 -12.89 -3.78
C LEU A 35 3.47 -12.94 -2.82
N GLU A 36 3.74 -12.89 -1.53
CA GLU A 36 2.70 -12.67 -0.52
C GLU A 36 2.46 -11.17 -0.40
N VAL A 37 1.21 -10.74 -0.53
CA VAL A 37 0.88 -9.31 -0.65
C VAL A 37 -0.20 -8.93 0.34
N ASP A 38 0.17 -8.09 1.29
CA ASP A 38 -0.78 -7.30 2.08
C ASP A 38 -0.94 -5.93 1.44
N PHE A 39 -2.14 -5.38 1.46
CA PHE A 39 -2.42 -4.13 0.80
C PHE A 39 -3.35 -3.24 1.60
N ILE A 40 -2.98 -1.96 1.69
CA ILE A 40 -3.77 -0.89 2.31
C ILE A 40 -4.24 0.03 1.19
N ASN A 41 -5.54 0.27 1.13
CA ASN A 41 -6.14 1.12 0.13
C ASN A 41 -6.18 2.57 0.66
N SER A 42 -5.34 3.45 0.12
CA SER A 42 -5.33 4.88 0.48
C SER A 42 -6.64 5.57 0.12
N VAL A 43 -7.29 5.08 -0.93
CA VAL A 43 -8.68 5.43 -1.30
C VAL A 43 -9.38 4.18 -1.81
N GLN A 44 -10.69 4.13 -1.63
CA GLN A 44 -11.56 3.16 -2.30
C GLN A 44 -12.65 3.92 -3.04
N PHE A 45 -12.52 4.01 -4.36
CA PHE A 45 -13.49 4.69 -5.21
C PHE A 45 -14.25 3.73 -6.13
N CYS A 46 -15.41 4.16 -6.63
CA CYS A 46 -16.18 3.38 -7.60
C CYS A 46 -15.46 3.19 -8.94
N THR A 47 -14.63 4.15 -9.35
CA THR A 47 -13.84 4.16 -10.59
C THR A 47 -12.69 5.15 -10.47
N HIS A 48 -11.83 5.26 -11.49
CA HIS A 48 -10.75 6.25 -11.53
C HIS A 48 -11.28 7.66 -11.89
N THR A 49 -10.47 8.69 -11.66
CA THR A 49 -10.81 10.12 -11.78
C THR A 49 -11.17 10.60 -13.19
N GLY A 50 -10.99 9.75 -14.21
CA GLY A 50 -11.34 10.06 -15.59
C GLY A 50 -12.83 9.96 -15.92
N TYR A 51 -13.66 9.52 -14.96
CA TYR A 51 -15.11 9.39 -15.14
C TYR A 51 -15.89 10.55 -14.50
N LYS A 52 -17.11 10.78 -15.00
CA LYS A 52 -17.99 11.88 -14.58
C LYS A 52 -18.33 11.92 -13.09
N LYS A 53 -18.52 10.76 -12.45
CA LYS A 53 -18.91 10.68 -11.03
C LYS A 53 -17.91 9.82 -10.30
N LEU A 54 -17.26 10.43 -9.31
CA LEU A 54 -16.40 9.75 -8.36
C LEU A 54 -17.16 9.63 -7.02
N THR A 55 -17.11 8.46 -6.40
CA THR A 55 -17.74 8.20 -5.10
C THR A 55 -16.93 7.16 -4.36
N GLY A 56 -16.73 7.36 -3.06
CA GLY A 56 -16.10 6.39 -2.19
C GLY A 56 -15.40 7.04 -1.00
N GLN A 57 -14.41 6.35 -0.46
CA GLN A 57 -13.79 6.66 0.83
C GLN A 57 -12.31 7.01 0.63
N VAL A 58 -11.81 7.90 1.47
CA VAL A 58 -10.40 8.28 1.56
C VAL A 58 -9.91 7.86 2.94
N LEU A 59 -8.83 7.10 2.98
CA LEU A 59 -8.16 6.72 4.21
C LEU A 59 -7.36 7.94 4.74
N THR A 60 -7.53 8.30 6.00
CA THR A 60 -6.77 9.40 6.61
C THR A 60 -5.40 8.93 7.11
N GLU A 61 -4.53 9.86 7.51
CA GLU A 61 -3.29 9.51 8.19
C GLU A 61 -3.51 8.74 9.49
N LYS A 62 -4.58 9.08 10.25
CA LYS A 62 -4.93 8.38 11.47
C LYS A 62 -5.34 6.94 11.19
N ASP A 63 -6.17 6.73 10.17
CA ASP A 63 -6.61 5.40 9.77
C ASP A 63 -5.43 4.51 9.32
N LEU A 64 -4.45 5.08 8.58
CA LEU A 64 -3.22 4.37 8.24
C LEU A 64 -2.43 3.99 9.49
N ARG A 65 -2.28 4.92 10.44
CA ARG A 65 -1.60 4.65 11.71
C ARG A 65 -2.29 3.55 12.49
N ASP A 66 -3.61 3.61 12.66
CA ASP A 66 -4.38 2.62 13.40
C ASP A 66 -4.22 1.21 12.79
N LEU A 67 -4.20 1.09 11.45
CA LEU A 67 -3.93 -0.19 10.78
C LEU A 67 -2.49 -0.68 11.03
N MET A 68 -1.51 0.22 10.94
CA MET A 68 -0.10 -0.11 11.16
C MET A 68 0.17 -0.50 12.61
N ASP A 69 -0.39 0.22 13.58
CA ASP A 69 -0.34 -0.11 15.00
C ASP A 69 -0.94 -1.50 15.22
N GLY A 70 -2.09 -1.81 14.59
CA GLY A 70 -2.66 -3.16 14.63
C GLY A 70 -1.72 -4.24 14.08
N LEU A 71 -1.02 -3.99 12.97
CA LEU A 71 -0.02 -4.93 12.43
C LEU A 71 1.18 -5.12 13.38
N ILE A 72 1.62 -4.02 14.01
CA ILE A 72 2.75 -4.00 14.94
C ILE A 72 2.40 -4.76 16.23
N GLU A 73 1.24 -4.48 16.82
CA GLU A 73 0.75 -5.12 18.05
C GLU A 73 0.55 -6.63 17.87
N ASN A 74 0.17 -7.07 16.67
CA ASN A 74 0.04 -8.48 16.33
C ASN A 74 1.37 -9.12 15.87
N GLU A 75 2.48 -8.39 15.86
CA GLU A 75 3.81 -8.86 15.43
C GLU A 75 3.85 -9.43 14.00
N ILE A 76 2.99 -8.91 13.12
CA ILE A 76 2.87 -9.33 11.70
C ILE A 76 3.36 -8.24 10.73
N ASP A 77 4.24 -7.36 11.21
CA ASP A 77 4.79 -6.19 10.50
C ASP A 77 6.12 -6.45 9.77
N LEU A 78 6.51 -7.72 9.57
CA LEU A 78 7.73 -8.08 8.86
C LEU A 78 7.50 -8.18 7.34
N TYR A 79 8.06 -7.21 6.60
CA TYR A 79 7.98 -7.15 5.14
C TYR A 79 9.35 -7.14 4.47
N SER A 80 9.41 -7.68 3.25
CA SER A 80 10.59 -7.63 2.38
C SER A 80 10.55 -6.45 1.41
N TYR A 81 9.35 -6.05 1.01
CA TYR A 81 9.12 -4.94 0.08
C TYR A 81 8.03 -4.01 0.61
N LEU A 82 8.18 -2.72 0.36
CA LEU A 82 7.13 -1.73 0.51
C LEU A 82 6.91 -1.05 -0.85
N LEU A 83 5.67 -1.10 -1.33
CA LEU A 83 5.26 -0.50 -2.58
C LEU A 83 4.24 0.61 -2.32
N THR A 84 4.54 1.84 -2.73
CA THR A 84 3.61 2.98 -2.60
C THR A 84 3.16 3.48 -3.96
N GLY A 85 1.96 4.05 -4.01
CA GLY A 85 1.35 4.59 -5.24
C GLY A 85 0.64 5.91 -4.98
N TYR A 86 -0.52 6.10 -5.61
CA TYR A 86 -1.32 7.33 -5.45
C TYR A 86 -1.64 7.62 -3.97
N ILE A 87 -1.22 8.81 -3.51
CA ILE A 87 -1.49 9.36 -2.19
C ILE A 87 -2.14 10.73 -2.39
N GLY A 88 -3.38 10.87 -1.91
CA GLY A 88 -4.20 12.06 -2.15
C GLY A 88 -3.99 13.23 -1.19
N ALA A 89 -3.19 13.06 -0.12
CA ALA A 89 -3.00 14.06 0.93
C ALA A 89 -1.56 14.08 1.46
N ALA A 90 -1.04 15.28 1.76
CA ALA A 90 0.31 15.45 2.30
C ALA A 90 0.47 14.83 3.70
N SER A 91 -0.57 14.90 4.55
CA SER A 91 -0.57 14.26 5.87
C SER A 91 -0.41 12.75 5.76
N PHE A 92 -1.13 12.12 4.82
CA PHE A 92 -1.02 10.69 4.55
C PHE A 92 0.39 10.32 4.08
N LEU A 93 1.02 11.15 3.23
CA LEU A 93 2.39 10.91 2.78
C LEU A 93 3.40 10.98 3.93
N GLN A 94 3.21 11.89 4.88
CA GLN A 94 4.05 11.96 6.09
C GLN A 94 3.93 10.68 6.91
N GLU A 95 2.71 10.17 7.09
CA GLU A 95 2.50 8.90 7.80
C GLU A 95 3.15 7.72 7.08
N VAL A 96 3.06 7.66 5.74
CA VAL A 96 3.77 6.66 4.94
C VAL A 96 5.29 6.74 5.16
N ALA A 97 5.86 7.93 5.35
CA ALA A 97 7.27 8.07 5.67
C ALA A 97 7.62 7.48 7.05
N GLU A 98 6.74 7.60 8.04
CA GLU A 98 6.91 6.92 9.34
C GLU A 98 6.82 5.40 9.20
N VAL A 99 5.89 4.88 8.38
CA VAL A 99 5.82 3.46 8.04
C VAL A 99 7.13 2.96 7.41
N VAL A 100 7.69 3.71 6.45
CA VAL A 100 8.97 3.35 5.82
C VAL A 100 10.09 3.27 6.86
N LYS A 101 10.18 4.24 7.76
CA LYS A 101 11.20 4.25 8.82
C LYS A 101 11.04 3.02 9.72
N HIS A 102 9.83 2.77 10.20
CA HIS A 102 9.51 1.63 11.06
C HIS A 102 9.88 0.30 10.39
N LEU A 103 9.42 0.05 9.18
CA LEU A 103 9.71 -1.19 8.46
C LEU A 103 11.20 -1.38 8.18
N LYS A 104 11.96 -0.31 7.95
CA LYS A 104 13.42 -0.38 7.82
C LYS A 104 14.13 -0.71 9.14
N THR A 105 13.54 -0.39 10.29
CA THR A 105 14.08 -0.85 11.58
C THR A 105 13.88 -2.36 11.76
N LYS A 106 12.74 -2.90 11.30
CA LYS A 106 12.43 -4.34 11.33
C LYS A 106 13.23 -5.14 10.29
N ASN A 107 13.40 -4.58 9.10
CA ASN A 107 14.18 -5.18 8.02
C ASN A 107 15.04 -4.11 7.33
N PRO A 108 16.34 -3.98 7.69
CA PRO A 108 17.25 -3.04 7.03
C PRO A 108 17.48 -3.30 5.54
N LYS A 109 17.12 -4.50 5.04
CA LYS A 109 17.19 -4.87 3.62
C LYS A 109 15.88 -4.62 2.86
N LEU A 110 14.88 -4.00 3.51
CA LEU A 110 13.59 -3.67 2.89
C LEU A 110 13.81 -2.86 1.60
N ILE A 111 13.23 -3.35 0.51
CA ILE A 111 13.23 -2.63 -0.76
C ILE A 111 11.99 -1.75 -0.84
N TYR A 112 12.20 -0.44 -1.02
CA TYR A 112 11.13 0.55 -1.19
C TYR A 112 10.97 0.91 -2.66
N GLY A 113 9.76 0.75 -3.19
CA GLY A 113 9.37 1.17 -4.54
C GLY A 113 8.21 2.16 -4.50
N ASN A 114 8.25 3.16 -5.38
CA ASN A 114 7.13 4.07 -5.61
C ASN A 114 6.67 3.97 -7.06
N ILE A 115 5.41 3.59 -7.27
CA ILE A 115 4.76 3.55 -8.58
C ILE A 115 3.69 4.65 -8.57
N THR A 116 4.14 5.89 -8.74
CA THR A 116 3.24 6.98 -9.05
C THR A 116 2.85 6.87 -10.53
N LEU A 117 1.79 6.11 -10.82
CA LEU A 117 1.03 6.33 -12.05
C LEU A 117 0.39 7.70 -11.88
N ILE A 118 1.02 8.67 -12.52
CA ILE A 118 0.57 10.05 -12.64
C ILE A 118 -0.87 10.02 -13.21
N LEU A 119 -1.86 10.11 -12.32
CA LEU A 119 -3.22 10.52 -12.67
C LEU A 119 -3.24 12.05 -12.76
N THR A 120 -2.38 12.64 -13.60
CA THR A 120 -2.63 14.00 -14.10
C THR A 120 -3.42 13.85 -15.39
N THR A 121 -4.74 13.96 -15.25
CA THR A 121 -5.56 14.64 -16.25
C THR A 121 -5.76 16.05 -15.79
#